data_AF-A0A7R9KIW2-F1
#
_entry.id   AF-A0A7R9KIW2-F1
#
_cell.length_a   1.000
_cell.length_b   1.000
_cell.length_c   1.000
_cell.angle_alpha   90.00
_cell.angle_beta   90.00
_cell.angle_gamma   90.00
#
_symmetry.space_group_name_H-M   'P 1'
#
loop_
_entity.id
_entity.type
_entity.pdbx_description
1 polymer ?
#
loop_
_entity_poly.entity_id
_entity_poly.type
_entity_poly.pdbx_seq_one_letter_code
_entity_poly.pdbx_strand_id
1 'polypeptide(L)'
;VIGYLVIGQHFTTALTLCAIGSVTDLLDGYYARKYNCVTKLGALLDPLADKLLVATLTITLAVVHLIPLWLALLILTRDSLIISGALYLMHRRLSPPKTWTRFIQMSTEMSTIKFVPTLISKINTGFQFSLVAVTLAAPVFSYTDHWALTCLQLATGATTLGSGLNYLKRLRPSAQ
;
A
#
# COMPACT_ATOMS: atom_id res chain seq x y z
N VAL A 1 -15.75 -2.22 -5.47
CA VAL A 1 -16.13 -2.53 -6.88
C VAL A 1 -15.04 -3.33 -7.58
N ILE A 2 -13.82 -2.81 -7.74
CA ILE A 2 -12.76 -3.50 -8.50
C ILE A 2 -12.47 -4.91 -7.97
N GLY A 3 -12.32 -5.09 -6.66
CA GLY A 3 -12.11 -6.43 -6.07
C GLY A 3 -13.24 -7.43 -6.36
N TYR A 4 -14.49 -6.97 -6.43
CA TYR A 4 -15.63 -7.83 -6.81
C TYR A 4 -15.52 -8.27 -8.27
N LEU A 5 -15.11 -7.37 -9.17
CA LEU A 5 -14.89 -7.71 -10.58
C LEU A 5 -13.74 -8.71 -10.77
N VAL A 6 -12.69 -8.60 -9.96
CA VAL A 6 -11.58 -9.57 -9.96
C VAL A 6 -12.07 -10.96 -9.56
N ILE A 7 -12.86 -11.06 -8.48
CA ILE A 7 -13.46 -12.34 -8.05
C ILE A 7 -14.38 -12.90 -9.14
N GLY A 8 -15.18 -12.03 -9.78
CA GLY A 8 -16.04 -12.39 -10.91
C GLY A 8 -15.32 -12.65 -12.23
N GLN A 9 -13.98 -12.70 -12.25
CA GLN A 9 -13.15 -12.94 -13.45
C GLN A 9 -13.34 -11.89 -14.58
N HIS A 10 -13.91 -10.72 -14.26
CA HIS A 10 -14.07 -9.61 -15.19
C HIS A 10 -12.82 -8.72 -15.21
N PHE A 11 -11.67 -9.32 -15.53
CA PHE A 11 -10.36 -8.66 -15.44
C PHE A 11 -10.23 -7.44 -16.35
N THR A 12 -10.79 -7.49 -17.55
CA THR A 12 -10.77 -6.35 -18.49
C THR A 12 -11.44 -5.12 -17.88
N THR A 13 -12.63 -5.28 -17.28
CA THR A 13 -13.35 -4.19 -16.63
C THR A 13 -12.63 -3.70 -15.37
N ALA A 14 -12.08 -4.63 -14.57
CA ALA A 14 -11.30 -4.30 -13.39
C ALA A 14 -10.05 -3.48 -13.74
N LEU A 15 -9.32 -3.90 -14.78
CA LEU A 15 -8.12 -3.22 -15.28
C LEU A 15 -8.47 -1.83 -15.81
N THR A 16 -9.53 -1.71 -16.62
CA THR A 16 -9.98 -0.42 -17.17
C THR A 16 -10.38 0.56 -16.07
N LEU A 17 -11.15 0.11 -15.06
CA LEU A 17 -11.51 0.97 -13.93
C LEU A 17 -10.29 1.37 -13.11
N CYS A 18 -9.34 0.46 -12.89
CA CYS A 18 -8.10 0.77 -12.20
C CYS A 18 -7.28 1.81 -12.97
N ALA A 19 -7.17 1.67 -14.30
CA ALA A 19 -6.46 2.60 -15.16
C ALA A 19 -7.11 3.99 -15.16
N ILE A 20 -8.44 4.06 -15.28
CA ILE A 20 -9.19 5.32 -15.19
C ILE A 20 -8.98 5.99 -13.82
N GLY A 21 -9.05 5.21 -12.73
CA GLY A 21 -8.77 5.71 -11.37
C GLY A 21 -7.38 6.30 -11.26
N SER A 22 -6.34 5.56 -11.67
CA SER A 22 -4.96 6.05 -11.63
C SER A 22 -4.73 7.30 -12.46
N VAL A 23 -5.35 7.43 -13.64
CA VAL A 23 -5.28 8.67 -14.44
C VAL A 23 -5.98 9.82 -13.73
N THR A 24 -7.12 9.56 -13.08
CA THR A 24 -7.87 10.57 -12.33
C THR A 24 -7.06 11.09 -11.15
N ASP A 25 -6.45 10.21 -10.34
CA ASP A 25 -5.61 10.60 -9.20
C ASP A 25 -4.40 11.43 -9.65
N LEU A 26 -3.79 11.09 -10.80
CA LEU A 26 -2.70 11.87 -11.39
C LEU A 26 -3.15 13.28 -11.81
N LEU A 27 -4.34 13.39 -12.39
CA LEU A 27 -4.92 14.66 -12.81
C LEU A 27 -5.30 15.52 -11.59
N ASP A 28 -5.97 14.95 -10.59
CA ASP A 28 -6.35 15.65 -9.36
C ASP A 28 -5.11 16.14 -8.60
N GLY A 29 -4.09 15.30 -8.49
CA GLY A 29 -2.80 15.68 -7.93
C GLY A 29 -2.09 16.78 -8.73
N TYR A 30 -2.18 16.75 -10.07
CA TYR A 30 -1.62 17.80 -10.93
C TYR A 30 -2.33 19.15 -10.71
N TYR A 31 -3.66 19.15 -10.73
CA TYR A 31 -4.44 20.37 -10.53
C TYR A 31 -4.31 20.92 -9.11
N ALA A 32 -4.30 20.06 -8.09
CA ALA A 32 -4.08 20.47 -6.70
C ALA A 32 -2.74 21.19 -6.52
N ARG A 33 -1.67 20.71 -7.18
CA ARG A 33 -0.35 21.39 -7.17
C ARG A 33 -0.36 22.67 -7.99
N LYS A 34 -0.98 22.66 -9.16
CA LYS A 34 -1.04 23.83 -10.06
C LYS A 34 -1.76 25.01 -9.42
N TYR A 35 -2.82 24.75 -8.66
CA TYR A 35 -3.62 25.80 -8.01
C TYR A 35 -3.27 26.01 -6.53
N ASN A 36 -2.21 25.37 -6.00
CA ASN A 36 -1.85 25.37 -4.58
C ASN A 36 -3.02 24.96 -3.64
N CYS A 37 -3.97 24.18 -4.15
CA CYS A 37 -5.14 23.67 -3.43
C CYS A 37 -4.83 22.33 -2.73
N VAL A 38 -3.63 22.17 -2.19
CA VAL A 38 -3.26 20.93 -1.48
C VAL A 38 -3.83 20.96 -0.06
N THR A 39 -4.82 20.11 0.21
CA THR A 39 -5.40 20.02 1.55
C THR A 39 -4.65 19.00 2.41
N LYS A 40 -4.53 19.29 3.70
CA LYS A 40 -3.93 18.39 4.70
C LYS A 40 -4.64 17.04 4.78
N LEU A 41 -5.97 17.04 4.64
CA LEU A 41 -6.80 15.83 4.65
C LEU A 41 -6.61 15.01 3.38
N GLY A 42 -6.62 15.65 2.21
CA GLY A 42 -6.38 14.96 0.93
C GLY A 42 -5.02 14.28 0.89
N ALA A 43 -3.97 14.97 1.34
CA ALA A 43 -2.62 14.40 1.41
C ALA A 43 -2.49 13.16 2.33
N LEU A 44 -3.41 12.99 3.28
CA LEU A 44 -3.48 11.80 4.14
C LEU A 44 -4.37 10.70 3.53
N LEU A 45 -5.48 11.08 2.91
CA LEU A 45 -6.47 10.16 2.34
C LEU A 45 -5.93 9.46 1.08
N ASP A 46 -5.15 10.15 0.25
CA ASP A 46 -4.56 9.59 -0.98
C ASP A 46 -3.74 8.31 -0.69
N PRO A 47 -2.66 8.35 0.14
CA PRO A 47 -1.88 7.15 0.42
C PRO A 47 -2.65 6.05 1.15
N LEU A 48 -3.73 6.41 1.85
CA LEU A 48 -4.58 5.47 2.56
C LEU A 48 -5.50 4.71 1.59
N ALA A 49 -6.14 5.43 0.66
CA ALA A 49 -6.95 4.84 -0.40
C ALA A 49 -6.11 3.92 -1.29
N ASP A 50 -4.92 4.37 -1.68
CA ASP A 50 -3.89 3.61 -2.39
C ASP A 50 -3.58 2.28 -1.70
N LYS A 51 -3.28 2.32 -0.40
CA LYS A 51 -3.00 1.12 0.39
C LYS A 51 -4.19 0.17 0.46
N LEU A 52 -5.40 0.70 0.65
CA LEU A 52 -6.61 -0.12 0.70
C LEU A 52 -6.89 -0.79 -0.64
N LEU A 53 -6.65 -0.08 -1.76
CA LEU A 53 -6.78 -0.64 -3.10
C LEU A 53 -5.79 -1.80 -3.30
N VAL A 54 -4.51 -1.60 -3.01
CA VAL A 54 -3.46 -2.63 -3.11
C VAL A 54 -3.79 -3.83 -2.23
N ALA A 55 -4.19 -3.61 -0.98
CA ALA A 55 -4.56 -4.68 -0.06
C ALA A 55 -5.77 -5.48 -0.57
N THR A 56 -6.81 -4.78 -1.03
CA THR A 56 -8.01 -5.41 -1.59
C THR A 56 -7.66 -6.25 -2.81
N LEU A 57 -6.92 -5.67 -3.76
CA LEU A 57 -6.52 -6.37 -4.98
C LEU A 57 -5.61 -7.57 -4.69
N THR A 58 -4.68 -7.44 -3.75
CA THR A 58 -3.81 -8.54 -3.31
C THR A 58 -4.63 -9.70 -2.76
N ILE A 59 -5.64 -9.42 -1.92
CA ILE A 59 -6.55 -10.44 -1.38
C ILE A 59 -7.34 -11.09 -2.52
N THR A 60 -7.99 -10.29 -3.36
CA THR A 60 -8.87 -10.83 -4.40
C THR A 60 -8.10 -11.59 -5.48
N LEU A 61 -6.88 -11.15 -5.84
CA LEU A 61 -6.00 -11.85 -6.77
C LEU A 61 -5.46 -13.17 -6.17
N ALA A 62 -5.26 -13.22 -4.86
CA ALA A 62 -4.91 -14.47 -4.17
C ALA A 62 -6.08 -15.46 -4.11
N VAL A 63 -7.31 -14.97 -3.93
CA VAL A 63 -8.53 -15.80 -3.96
C VAL A 63 -8.72 -16.47 -5.32
N VAL A 64 -8.41 -15.78 -6.42
CA VAL A 64 -8.46 -16.35 -7.77
C VAL A 64 -7.18 -17.06 -8.19
N HIS A 65 -6.28 -17.35 -7.23
CA HIS A 65 -5.02 -18.07 -7.43
C HIS A 65 -3.98 -17.43 -8.37
N LEU A 66 -4.12 -16.14 -8.70
CA LEU A 66 -3.13 -15.40 -9.50
C LEU A 66 -1.93 -14.90 -8.67
N ILE A 67 -2.14 -14.69 -7.37
CA ILE A 67 -1.07 -14.43 -6.40
C ILE A 67 -0.97 -15.62 -5.42
N PRO A 68 0.22 -16.16 -5.17
CA PRO A 68 0.39 -17.20 -4.16
C PRO A 68 -0.07 -16.74 -2.78
N LEU A 69 -0.83 -17.58 -2.07
CA LEU A 69 -1.41 -17.23 -0.78
C LEU A 69 -0.35 -16.86 0.28
N TRP A 70 0.82 -17.52 0.24
CA TRP A 70 1.93 -17.19 1.12
C TRP A 70 2.42 -15.75 0.92
N LEU A 71 2.46 -15.26 -0.32
CA LEU A 71 2.91 -13.91 -0.64
C LEU A 71 1.88 -12.87 -0.21
N ALA A 72 0.60 -13.15 -0.44
CA ALA A 72 -0.49 -12.29 0.01
C ALA A 72 -0.51 -12.14 1.54
N LEU A 73 -0.40 -13.25 2.28
CA LEU A 73 -0.31 -13.21 3.75
C LEU A 73 0.90 -12.41 4.24
N LEU A 74 2.04 -12.56 3.57
CA LEU A 74 3.28 -11.85 3.91
C LEU A 74 3.11 -10.34 3.74
N ILE A 75 2.54 -9.91 2.61
CA ILE A 75 2.22 -8.50 2.33
C ILE A 75 1.26 -7.94 3.39
N LEU A 76 0.13 -8.60 3.63
CA LEU A 76 -0.89 -8.16 4.57
C LEU A 76 -0.38 -8.09 6.01
N THR A 77 0.39 -9.10 6.44
CA THR A 77 0.96 -9.15 7.79
C THR A 77 1.94 -8.00 8.00
N ARG A 78 2.85 -7.78 7.05
CA ARG A 78 3.83 -6.68 7.11
C ARG A 78 3.15 -5.32 7.17
N ASP A 79 2.13 -5.11 6.33
CA ASP A 79 1.42 -3.85 6.27
C ASP A 79 0.61 -3.58 7.54
N SER A 80 -0.05 -4.60 8.08
CA SER A 80 -0.75 -4.54 9.36
C SER A 80 0.21 -4.25 10.52
N LEU A 81 1.40 -4.83 10.53
CA LEU A 81 2.42 -4.59 11.56
C LEU A 81 2.92 -3.13 11.55
N ILE A 82 3.14 -2.56 10.36
CA ILE A 82 3.58 -1.16 10.24
C ILE A 82 2.47 -0.21 10.69
N ILE A 83 1.23 -0.43 10.25
CA ILE A 83 0.08 0.38 10.65
C ILE A 83 -0.12 0.29 12.16
N SER A 84 -0.14 -0.93 12.71
CA SER A 84 -0.32 -1.16 14.16
C SER A 84 0.82 -0.55 14.98
N GLY A 85 2.07 -0.67 14.53
CA GLY A 85 3.22 -0.06 15.19
C GLY A 85 3.17 1.47 15.17
N ALA A 86 2.78 2.06 14.04
CA ALA A 86 2.57 3.50 13.93
C ALA A 86 1.45 3.97 14.87
N LEU A 87 0.31 3.28 14.88
CA LEU A 87 -0.82 3.54 15.78
C LEU A 87 -0.42 3.43 17.26
N TYR A 88 0.36 2.42 17.61
CA TYR A 88 0.84 2.20 18.97
C TYR A 88 1.75 3.35 19.45
N LEU A 89 2.73 3.74 18.62
CA LEU A 89 3.63 4.87 18.93
C LEU A 89 2.86 6.19 19.02
N MET A 90 1.90 6.40 18.12
CA MET A 90 0.99 7.54 18.17
C MET A 90 0.20 7.55 19.48
N HIS A 91 -0.44 6.44 19.84
CA HIS A 91 -1.22 6.33 21.08
C HIS A 91 -0.40 6.64 22.33
N ARG A 92 0.89 6.25 22.36
CA ARG A 92 1.79 6.55 23.48
C ARG A 92 2.26 8.01 23.53
N ARG A 93 2.33 8.71 22.41
CA ARG A 93 2.80 10.11 22.34
C ARG A 93 1.67 11.14 22.45
N LEU A 94 0.40 10.72 22.44
CA LEU A 94 -0.74 11.63 22.64
C LEU A 94 -0.83 12.08 24.11
N SER A 95 -0.53 13.36 24.37
CA SER A 95 -0.93 14.04 25.59
C SER A 95 -2.47 14.20 25.63
N PRO A 96 -3.13 14.04 26.79
CA PRO A 96 -4.60 14.17 26.88
C PRO A 96 -5.08 15.58 26.48
N PRO A 97 -6.32 15.77 25.96
CA PRO A 97 -7.36 14.77 25.64
C PRO A 97 -7.16 14.00 24.32
N LYS A 98 -7.65 12.75 24.30
CA LYS A 98 -7.62 11.83 23.16
C LYS A 98 -8.86 12.01 22.29
N THR A 99 -8.81 12.94 21.32
CA THR A 99 -9.92 13.22 20.39
C THR A 99 -9.54 12.79 18.97
N TRP A 100 -10.51 12.26 18.19
CA TRP A 100 -10.31 11.89 16.78
C TRP A 100 -9.77 13.03 15.91
N THR A 101 -10.17 14.28 16.20
CA THR A 101 -9.63 15.47 15.54
C THR A 101 -8.13 15.63 15.81
N ARG A 102 -7.68 15.50 17.06
CA ARG A 102 -6.25 15.52 17.41
C ARG A 102 -5.49 14.35 16.80
N PHE A 103 -6.10 13.19 16.64
CA PHE A 103 -5.49 12.03 15.99
C PHE A 103 -5.19 12.32 14.50
N ILE A 104 -6.15 12.90 13.77
CA ILE A 104 -5.98 13.33 12.37
C ILE A 104 -5.01 14.52 12.28
N GLN A 105 -5.05 15.44 13.23
CA GLN A 105 -4.14 16.59 13.28
C GLN A 105 -2.70 16.16 13.54
N MET A 106 -2.49 15.18 14.42
CA MET A 106 -1.19 14.63 14.77
C MET A 106 -0.61 13.72 13.68
N SER A 107 -1.43 12.98 12.92
CA SER A 107 -0.94 12.26 11.72
C SER A 107 -0.43 13.26 10.66
N THR A 108 -1.09 14.41 10.54
CA THR A 108 -0.71 15.50 9.66
C THR A 108 0.56 16.23 10.16
N GLU A 109 0.69 16.43 11.48
CA GLU A 109 1.87 17.06 12.09
C GLU A 109 3.08 16.11 12.17
N MET A 110 2.88 14.79 12.32
CA MET A 110 3.98 13.81 12.19
C MET A 110 4.57 13.71 10.78
N SER A 111 3.92 14.29 9.76
CA SER A 111 4.56 14.51 8.46
C SER A 111 5.80 15.41 8.57
N THR A 112 5.89 16.26 9.61
CA THR A 112 7.07 17.10 9.88
C THR A 112 8.05 16.47 10.88
N ILE A 113 7.59 15.59 11.78
CA ILE A 113 8.46 14.71 12.57
C ILE A 113 8.94 13.60 11.63
N LYS A 114 10.05 13.85 10.91
CA LYS A 114 10.76 12.94 9.99
C LYS A 114 10.81 11.47 10.46
N PHE A 115 9.72 10.72 10.36
CA PHE A 115 9.78 9.29 10.15
C PHE A 115 10.23 9.16 8.71
N VAL A 116 11.54 9.30 8.48
CA VAL A 116 12.14 9.09 7.16
C VAL A 116 11.69 7.69 6.74
N PRO A 117 10.76 7.56 5.78
CA PRO A 117 10.36 6.24 5.31
C PRO A 117 11.64 5.63 4.78
N THR A 118 12.11 4.56 5.42
CA THR A 118 13.35 3.91 4.98
C THR A 118 13.23 3.60 3.49
N LEU A 119 14.28 3.85 2.70
CA LEU A 119 14.30 3.58 1.25
C LEU A 119 13.74 2.19 0.92
N ILE A 120 14.02 1.21 1.79
CA ILE A 120 13.53 -0.17 1.75
C ILE A 120 11.98 -0.24 1.72
N SER A 121 11.28 0.59 2.50
CA SER A 121 9.81 0.60 2.50
C SER A 121 9.24 1.24 1.24
N LYS A 122 9.91 2.24 0.65
CA LYS A 122 9.45 2.86 -0.61
C LYS A 122 9.60 1.90 -1.77
N ILE A 123 10.76 1.23 -1.84
CA ILE A 123 11.05 0.20 -2.84
C ILE A 123 10.00 -0.91 -2.74
N ASN A 124 9.74 -1.40 -1.53
CA ASN A 124 8.76 -2.47 -1.33
C ASN A 124 7.35 -2.07 -1.78
N THR A 125 6.91 -0.85 -1.46
CA THR A 125 5.61 -0.34 -1.91
C THR A 125 5.56 -0.27 -3.44
N GLY A 126 6.61 0.20 -4.10
CA GLY A 126 6.70 0.19 -5.57
C GLY A 126 6.54 -1.22 -6.16
N PHE A 127 7.27 -2.21 -5.61
CA PHE A 127 7.15 -3.60 -6.03
C PHE A 127 5.75 -4.17 -5.82
N GLN A 128 5.09 -3.85 -4.70
CA GLN A 128 3.71 -4.30 -4.44
C GLN A 128 2.70 -3.71 -5.44
N PHE A 129 2.81 -2.41 -5.76
CA PHE A 129 1.98 -1.79 -6.80
C PHE A 129 2.21 -2.44 -8.16
N SER A 130 3.48 -2.61 -8.56
CA SER A 130 3.83 -3.27 -9.82
C SER A 130 3.32 -4.72 -9.86
N LEU A 131 3.48 -5.47 -8.77
CA LEU A 131 2.97 -6.84 -8.67
C LEU A 131 1.46 -6.87 -8.91
N VAL A 132 0.69 -6.04 -8.20
CA VAL A 132 -0.76 -6.01 -8.33
C VAL A 132 -1.19 -5.60 -9.74
N ALA A 133 -0.59 -4.54 -10.31
CA ALA A 133 -0.94 -4.06 -11.64
C ALA A 133 -0.63 -5.10 -12.73
N VAL A 134 0.58 -5.67 -12.72
CA VAL A 134 1.01 -6.68 -13.72
C VAL A 134 0.19 -7.96 -13.58
N THR A 135 -0.11 -8.39 -12.34
CA THR A 135 -0.93 -9.59 -12.10
C THR A 135 -2.38 -9.38 -12.51
N LEU A 136 -2.95 -8.20 -12.28
CA LEU A 136 -4.30 -7.86 -12.74
C LEU A 136 -4.41 -7.86 -14.27
N ALA A 137 -3.35 -7.42 -14.97
CA ALA A 137 -3.29 -7.41 -16.42
C ALA A 137 -2.96 -8.79 -17.03
N ALA A 138 -2.41 -9.73 -16.26
CA ALA A 138 -1.94 -11.02 -16.77
C ALA A 138 -3.02 -11.86 -17.48
N PRO A 139 -4.26 -11.98 -16.96
CA PRO A 139 -5.32 -12.69 -17.66
C PRO A 139 -5.78 -11.98 -18.94
N VAL A 140 -5.69 -10.64 -19.00
CA VAL A 140 -6.14 -9.83 -20.15
C VAL A 140 -5.22 -10.01 -21.35
N PHE A 141 -3.92 -10.15 -21.12
CA PHE A 141 -2.90 -10.32 -22.17
C PHE A 141 -2.35 -11.76 -22.25
N SER A 142 -2.97 -12.71 -21.54
CA SER A 142 -2.64 -14.13 -21.58
C SER A 142 -1.19 -14.48 -21.20
N TYR A 143 -0.60 -13.79 -20.22
CA TYR A 143 0.75 -14.07 -19.71
C TYR A 143 0.78 -14.59 -18.26
N THR A 144 -0.30 -15.22 -17.79
CA THR A 144 -0.47 -15.72 -16.42
C THR A 144 0.70 -16.60 -15.93
N ASP A 145 1.27 -17.41 -16.81
CA ASP A 145 2.33 -18.38 -16.47
C ASP A 145 3.74 -17.89 -16.85
N HIS A 146 3.87 -16.61 -17.19
CA HIS A 146 5.16 -16.08 -17.62
C HIS A 146 6.12 -16.00 -16.43
N TRP A 147 7.34 -16.53 -16.61
CA TRP A 147 8.41 -16.54 -15.59
C TRP A 147 8.68 -15.15 -15.00
N ALA A 148 8.48 -14.09 -15.79
CA ALA A 148 8.62 -12.70 -15.35
C ALA A 148 7.67 -12.36 -14.19
N LEU A 149 6.44 -12.89 -14.20
CA LEU A 149 5.48 -12.70 -13.12
C LEU A 149 5.95 -13.41 -11.85
N THR A 150 6.50 -14.62 -11.97
CA THR A 150 7.09 -15.36 -10.85
C THR A 150 8.31 -14.63 -10.28
N CYS A 151 9.18 -14.08 -11.14
CA CYS A 151 10.31 -13.26 -10.70
C CYS A 151 9.83 -12.01 -9.94
N LEU A 152 8.77 -11.35 -10.40
CA LEU A 152 8.19 -10.19 -9.73
C LEU A 152 7.57 -10.55 -8.38
N GLN A 153 6.90 -11.69 -8.29
CA GLN A 153 6.36 -12.24 -7.04
C GLN A 153 7.48 -12.53 -6.03
N LEU A 154 8.55 -13.20 -6.46
CA LEU A 154 9.70 -13.50 -5.61
C LEU A 154 10.45 -12.25 -5.16
N ALA A 155 10.67 -11.29 -6.08
CA ALA A 155 11.28 -10.01 -5.76
C ALA A 155 10.44 -9.26 -4.71
N THR A 156 9.12 -9.20 -4.90
CA THR A 156 8.20 -8.56 -3.96
C THR A 156 8.20 -9.26 -2.60
N GLY A 157 8.25 -10.60 -2.57
CA GLY A 157 8.38 -11.37 -1.34
C GLY A 157 9.68 -11.04 -0.59
N ALA A 158 10.81 -11.04 -1.31
CA ALA A 158 12.12 -10.72 -0.75
C ALA A 158 12.18 -9.28 -0.20
N THR A 159 11.67 -8.29 -0.94
CA THR A 159 11.62 -6.89 -0.46
C THR A 159 10.67 -6.72 0.71
N THR A 160 9.56 -7.47 0.75
CA THR A 160 8.60 -7.36 1.84
C THR A 160 9.17 -7.96 3.12
N LEU A 161 9.84 -9.12 3.03
CA LEU A 161 10.57 -9.72 4.16
C LEU A 161 11.69 -8.82 4.64
N GLY A 162 12.54 -8.32 3.72
CA GLY A 162 13.63 -7.40 4.06
C GLY A 162 13.12 -6.13 4.75
N SER A 163 12.00 -5.57 4.27
CA SER A 163 11.36 -4.43 4.90
C SER A 163 10.81 -4.75 6.30
N GLY A 164 10.17 -5.92 6.47
CA GLY A 164 9.60 -6.34 7.75
C GLY A 164 10.69 -6.54 8.81
N LEU A 165 11.78 -7.21 8.45
CA LEU A 165 12.93 -7.44 9.34
C LEU A 165 13.62 -6.13 9.75
N ASN A 166 13.78 -5.20 8.82
CA ASN A 166 14.36 -3.88 9.12
C ASN A 166 13.49 -3.10 10.12
N TYR A 167 12.17 -3.22 10.02
CA TYR A 167 11.24 -2.57 10.95
C TYR A 167 11.30 -3.20 12.34
N LEU A 168 11.29 -4.53 12.42
CA LEU A 168 11.43 -5.26 13.70
C LEU A 168 12.72 -4.93 14.44
N LYS A 169 13.85 -4.80 13.72
CA LYS A 169 15.13 -4.38 14.31
C LYS A 169 15.06 -2.98 14.94
N ARG A 170 14.27 -2.07 14.37
CA ARG A 170 14.10 -0.69 14.90
C ARG A 170 13.11 -0.59 16.05
N LEU A 171 12.15 -1.51 16.13
CA LEU A 171 11.24 -1.60 17.27
C LEU A 171 11.89 -2.21 18.51
N ARG A 172 13.04 -2.90 18.35
CA ARG A 172 13.83 -3.36 19.48
C ARG A 172 14.36 -2.11 20.21
N PRO A 173 14.00 -1.88 21.48
CA PRO A 173 14.56 -0.77 22.24
C PRO A 173 16.08 -0.93 22.23
N SER A 174 16.78 0.12 21.81
CA SER A 174 18.21 0.23 22.01
C SER A 174 18.47 0.09 23.51
N ALA A 175 18.95 -1.08 23.92
CA ALA A 175 19.60 -1.24 25.20
C ALA A 175 20.94 -0.53 25.08
N GLN A 176 20.96 0.75 25.44
CA GLN A 176 22.12 1.54 25.83
C GLN A 176 21.64 2.86 26.43
#